data_AF-A0A931UUL1-F1
#
_entry.id   AF-A0A931UUL1-F1
#
_cell.length_a   1.000
_cell.length_b   1.000
_cell.length_c   1.000
_cell.angle_alpha   90.00
_cell.angle_beta   90.00
_cell.angle_gamma   90.00
#
_symmetry.space_group_name_H-M   'P 1'
#
loop_
_entity.id
_entity.type
_entity.pdbx_description
1 polymer ?
#
loop_
_entity_poly.entity_id
_entity_poly.type
_entity_poly.pdbx_seq_one_letter_code
_entity_poly.pdbx_strand_id
1 'polypeptide(L)'
;MARPRLGTPFELVLPSGRRATVHASAKRTAGALPSDLAQAIEIGAASCSPDPWALPLADANVIEVILAAIGAIAAPPVQLSCRNCGEHVEVDAAAALPLGPLLAPPGDPELDPAVDLVQWHALPRPIEVGRRGPADRFRLGRRTLRDRARVEEILGDDDRAPLPLGAPLVRALGLEALGDGDPPGPPRVVTESPIAIARALEALDDDAFTDAWDAIIRAWDHQHWPPRLLAPTACPKCGARHDVEIVQRPLDWMPPRAPGAPEEEFPSLEEFTARAATITREVLAGGARGLEVLVDDGVPPCDDGGEPLLGSYTPHLPNADGTAAAGDARVHGAPFVIALYYRTFRSMWDDEPYDVDAEIRETIEHELEHHENFLAGHDPLDEEERAAIADEHRRLLGRGGRGGRAGVDELAASAGWLASDFARFVRLTWPVWLIVLLALLIVFAGER
;
A
#
# COMPACT_ATOMS: atom_id res chain seq x y z
N MET A 1 24.94 0.31 -4.74
CA MET A 1 25.69 -0.45 -3.71
C MET A 1 25.68 -1.92 -4.07
N ALA A 2 26.67 -2.71 -3.63
CA ALA A 2 26.64 -4.17 -3.85
C ALA A 2 25.58 -4.82 -2.95
N ARG A 3 24.78 -5.75 -3.49
CA ARG A 3 23.79 -6.52 -2.70
C ARG A 3 24.53 -7.28 -1.59
N PRO A 4 24.06 -7.23 -0.32
CA PRO A 4 24.65 -7.99 0.77
C PRO A 4 24.67 -9.49 0.45
N ARG A 5 25.66 -10.20 1.00
CA ARG A 5 25.84 -11.64 0.79
C ARG A 5 26.01 -12.33 2.13
N LEU A 6 25.45 -13.53 2.25
CA LEU A 6 25.65 -14.39 3.40
C LEU A 6 27.16 -14.60 3.67
N GLY A 7 27.53 -14.58 4.95
CA GLY A 7 28.90 -14.75 5.44
C GLY A 7 29.79 -13.51 5.32
N THR A 8 29.30 -12.39 4.79
CA THR A 8 30.05 -11.12 4.72
C THR A 8 29.34 -10.06 5.55
N PRO A 9 30.00 -9.44 6.55
CA PRO A 9 29.41 -8.30 7.27
C PRO A 9 29.15 -7.12 6.33
N PHE A 10 28.07 -6.38 6.58
CA PHE A 10 27.74 -5.16 5.85
C PHE A 10 27.29 -4.06 6.81
N GLU A 11 27.49 -2.81 6.39
CA GLU A 11 27.14 -1.63 7.17
C GLU A 11 25.84 -1.01 6.65
N LEU A 12 25.01 -0.53 7.57
CA LEU A 12 23.75 0.17 7.30
C LEU A 12 23.67 1.46 8.10
N VAL A 13 22.94 2.44 7.58
CA VAL A 13 22.39 3.55 8.37
C VAL A 13 20.91 3.26 8.54
N LEU A 14 20.49 3.00 9.77
CA LEU A 14 19.13 2.60 10.13
C LEU A 14 18.20 3.83 10.22
N PRO A 15 16.86 3.66 10.19
CA PRO A 15 15.90 4.76 10.31
C PRO A 15 16.14 5.71 11.47
N SER A 16 16.61 5.19 12.62
CA SER A 16 16.97 6.03 13.77
C SER A 16 18.24 6.88 13.60
N GLY A 17 18.89 6.83 12.43
CA GLY A 17 20.18 7.45 12.14
C GLY A 17 21.39 6.68 12.69
N ARG A 18 21.15 5.54 13.36
CA ARG A 18 22.22 4.68 13.90
C ARG A 18 22.95 3.97 12.78
N ARG A 19 24.27 3.80 12.96
CA ARG A 19 25.06 2.90 12.13
C ARG A 19 25.03 1.50 12.74
N ALA A 20 24.78 0.51 11.91
CA ALA A 20 24.81 -0.90 12.30
C ALA A 20 25.74 -1.69 11.39
N THR A 21 26.51 -2.60 11.98
CA THR A 21 27.21 -3.65 11.24
C THR A 21 26.43 -4.94 11.43
N VAL A 22 25.88 -5.48 10.34
CA VAL A 22 25.07 -6.69 10.32
C VAL A 22 25.89 -7.83 9.73
N HIS A 23 25.83 -9.00 10.36
CA HIS A 23 26.46 -10.22 9.86
C HIS A 23 25.46 -11.37 9.91
N ALA A 24 25.19 -11.95 8.75
CA ALA A 24 24.38 -13.16 8.58
C ALA A 24 25.29 -14.35 8.24
N SER A 25 25.18 -15.42 9.01
CA SER A 25 25.95 -16.64 8.81
C SER A 25 25.41 -17.42 7.61
N ALA A 26 26.31 -17.90 6.74
CA ALA A 26 25.97 -18.86 5.70
C ALA A 26 25.76 -20.29 6.25
N LYS A 27 26.11 -20.54 7.52
CA LYS A 27 25.89 -21.84 8.15
C LYS A 27 24.39 -21.99 8.41
N ARG A 28 23.71 -22.68 7.51
CA ARG A 28 22.46 -23.36 7.85
C ARG A 28 22.80 -24.29 9.01
N THR A 29 22.31 -23.99 10.21
CA THR A 29 22.07 -25.03 11.22
C THR A 29 21.29 -26.14 10.52
N ALA A 30 21.48 -27.40 10.90
CA ALA A 30 20.92 -28.56 10.20
C ALA A 30 19.37 -28.67 10.24
N GLY A 31 18.65 -27.54 10.41
CA GLY A 31 17.20 -27.40 10.43
C GLY A 31 16.69 -26.30 9.46
N ALA A 32 15.42 -25.92 9.61
CA ALA A 32 14.77 -24.86 8.85
C ALA A 32 15.46 -23.50 9.04
N LEU A 33 15.24 -22.58 8.09
CA LEU A 33 15.62 -21.17 8.25
C LEU A 33 14.86 -20.58 9.45
N PRO A 34 15.45 -19.60 10.18
CA PRO A 34 14.73 -18.91 11.23
C PRO A 34 13.52 -18.17 10.65
N SER A 35 12.40 -18.12 11.38
CA SER A 35 11.16 -17.43 10.98
C SER A 35 11.28 -15.92 11.03
N ASP A 36 12.13 -15.40 11.91
CA ASP A 36 12.24 -13.97 12.22
C ASP A 36 13.65 -13.61 12.73
N LEU A 37 13.89 -12.31 12.96
CA LEU A 37 15.17 -11.80 13.44
C LEU A 37 15.52 -12.28 14.85
N ALA A 38 14.54 -12.37 15.76
CA ALA A 38 14.77 -12.79 17.14
C ALA A 38 15.33 -14.22 17.18
N GLN A 39 14.66 -15.15 16.49
CA GLN A 39 15.13 -16.52 16.35
C GLN A 39 16.49 -16.60 15.65
N ALA A 40 16.70 -15.80 14.59
CA ALA A 40 17.99 -15.76 13.89
C ALA A 40 19.15 -15.35 14.81
N ILE A 41 18.92 -14.43 15.76
CA ILE A 41 19.92 -14.01 16.75
C ILE A 41 20.16 -15.12 17.79
N GLU A 42 19.09 -15.73 18.32
CA GLU A 42 19.18 -16.78 19.34
C GLU A 42 20.00 -17.98 18.88
N ILE A 43 19.83 -18.40 17.63
CA ILE A 43 20.57 -19.53 17.05
C ILE A 43 21.94 -19.12 16.48
N GLY A 44 22.30 -17.83 16.55
CA GLY A 44 23.55 -17.29 16.01
C GLY A 44 23.63 -17.28 14.48
N ALA A 45 22.50 -17.34 13.78
CA ALA A 45 22.41 -17.18 12.33
C ALA A 45 22.56 -15.71 11.90
N ALA A 46 22.19 -14.77 12.78
CA ALA A 46 22.39 -13.34 12.58
C ALA A 46 23.02 -12.68 13.80
N SER A 47 23.76 -11.60 13.57
CA SER A 47 24.29 -10.74 14.62
C SER A 47 24.37 -9.30 14.12
N CYS A 48 24.23 -8.35 15.03
CA CYS A 48 24.30 -6.93 14.75
C CYS A 48 25.10 -6.22 15.85
N SER A 49 25.86 -5.19 15.46
CA SER A 49 26.43 -4.20 16.37
C SER A 49 25.86 -2.82 16.00
N PRO A 50 25.09 -2.15 16.87
CA PRO A 50 24.85 -2.47 18.29
C PRO A 50 23.90 -3.67 18.51
N ASP A 51 23.75 -4.09 19.77
CA ASP A 51 22.91 -5.23 20.19
C ASP A 51 21.51 -5.17 19.56
N PRO A 52 21.12 -6.16 18.74
CA PRO A 52 19.86 -6.14 18.03
C PRO A 52 18.64 -6.14 18.96
N TRP A 53 18.74 -6.74 20.15
CA TRP A 53 17.63 -6.77 21.12
C TRP A 53 17.28 -5.39 21.68
N ALA A 54 18.21 -4.44 21.62
CA ALA A 54 18.05 -3.07 22.11
C ALA A 54 17.85 -2.03 20.98
N LEU A 55 17.78 -2.49 19.72
CA LEU A 55 17.47 -1.62 18.60
C LEU A 55 16.02 -1.12 18.68
N PRO A 56 15.73 0.13 18.25
CA PRO A 56 14.35 0.52 17.94
C PRO A 56 13.69 -0.52 17.03
N LEU A 57 12.39 -0.71 17.20
CA LEU A 57 11.65 -1.69 16.41
C LEU A 57 11.73 -1.43 14.90
N ALA A 58 11.60 -0.18 14.46
CA ALA A 58 11.79 0.21 13.05
C ALA A 58 13.16 -0.21 12.49
N ASP A 59 14.23 -0.03 13.27
CA ASP A 59 15.58 -0.45 12.87
C ASP A 59 15.70 -1.98 12.77
N ALA A 60 15.11 -2.69 13.73
CA ALA A 60 15.11 -4.15 13.74
C ALA A 60 14.34 -4.72 12.54
N ASN A 61 13.19 -4.15 12.21
CA ASN A 61 12.38 -4.53 11.06
C ASN A 61 13.14 -4.34 9.73
N VAL A 62 13.90 -3.25 9.57
CA VAL A 62 14.77 -3.06 8.39
C VAL A 62 15.82 -4.16 8.27
N ILE A 63 16.47 -4.53 9.38
CA ILE A 63 17.45 -5.60 9.39
C ILE A 63 16.78 -6.92 9.01
N GLU A 64 15.63 -7.24 9.62
CA GLU A 64 14.87 -8.46 9.35
C GLU A 64 14.47 -8.59 7.89
N VAL A 65 13.91 -7.52 7.30
CA VAL A 65 13.55 -7.45 5.89
C VAL A 65 14.76 -7.70 4.98
N ILE A 66 15.91 -7.07 5.26
CA ILE A 66 17.15 -7.30 4.48
C ILE A 66 17.61 -8.75 4.60
N LEU A 67 17.54 -9.32 5.81
CA LEU A 67 17.92 -10.71 6.06
C LEU A 67 16.99 -11.70 5.34
N ALA A 68 15.69 -11.44 5.30
CA ALA A 68 14.73 -12.19 4.50
C ALA A 68 15.09 -12.12 3.00
N ALA A 69 15.33 -10.92 2.47
CA ALA A 69 15.65 -10.68 1.06
C ALA A 69 17.01 -11.27 0.60
N ILE A 70 17.92 -11.61 1.52
CA ILE A 70 19.16 -12.35 1.21
C ILE A 70 19.08 -13.84 1.56
N GLY A 71 17.92 -14.32 2.00
CA GLY A 71 17.67 -15.73 2.33
C GLY A 71 18.31 -16.20 3.65
N ALA A 72 18.57 -15.28 4.58
CA ALA A 72 19.03 -15.60 5.93
C ALA A 72 17.86 -15.94 6.89
N ILE A 73 16.68 -15.38 6.62
CA ILE A 73 15.42 -15.60 7.34
C ILE A 73 14.41 -16.18 6.34
N ALA A 74 13.52 -17.05 6.81
CA ALA A 74 12.43 -17.59 6.02
C ALA A 74 11.40 -16.48 5.75
N ALA A 75 11.08 -16.25 4.48
CA ALA A 75 9.94 -15.44 4.07
C ALA A 75 9.06 -16.31 3.17
N PRO A 76 7.98 -16.91 3.71
CA PRO A 76 7.07 -17.66 2.87
C PRO A 76 6.37 -16.72 1.87
N PRO A 77 5.96 -17.23 0.69
CA PRO A 77 5.16 -16.43 -0.23
C PRO A 77 3.86 -15.95 0.43
N VAL A 78 3.54 -14.68 0.23
CA VAL A 78 2.31 -14.07 0.72
C VAL A 78 1.20 -14.36 -0.29
N GLN A 79 0.05 -14.79 0.23
CA GLN A 79 -1.14 -15.08 -0.56
C GLN A 79 -2.14 -13.95 -0.36
N LEU A 80 -2.53 -13.27 -1.44
CA LEU A 80 -3.50 -12.17 -1.37
C LEU A 80 -4.56 -12.27 -2.47
N SER A 81 -5.65 -11.55 -2.28
CA SER A 81 -6.66 -11.30 -3.31
C SER A 81 -6.47 -9.90 -3.86
N CYS A 82 -6.34 -9.77 -5.18
CA CYS A 82 -6.20 -8.48 -5.82
C CYS A 82 -7.45 -7.63 -5.57
N ARG A 83 -7.31 -6.49 -4.87
CA ARG A 83 -8.43 -5.59 -4.55
C ARG A 83 -9.18 -5.08 -5.79
N ASN A 84 -8.45 -4.90 -6.89
CA ASN A 84 -9.03 -4.48 -8.15
C ASN A 84 -9.87 -5.59 -8.81
N CYS A 85 -9.24 -6.71 -9.23
CA CYS A 85 -9.91 -7.71 -10.07
C CYS A 85 -10.32 -9.01 -9.35
N GLY A 86 -10.02 -9.16 -8.06
CA GLY A 86 -10.29 -10.36 -7.26
C GLY A 86 -9.44 -11.58 -7.60
N GLU A 87 -8.38 -11.42 -8.40
CA GLU A 87 -7.47 -12.52 -8.75
C GLU A 87 -6.64 -12.92 -7.54
N HIS A 88 -6.40 -14.22 -7.38
CA HIS A 88 -5.48 -14.70 -6.36
C HIS A 88 -4.03 -14.47 -6.79
N VAL A 89 -3.23 -13.86 -5.93
CA VAL A 89 -1.82 -13.54 -6.21
C VAL A 89 -0.95 -14.15 -5.12
N GLU A 90 0.03 -14.94 -5.55
CA GLU A 90 1.11 -15.44 -4.70
C GLU A 90 2.37 -14.61 -4.95
N VAL A 91 2.95 -14.05 -3.89
CA VAL A 91 4.04 -13.08 -3.97
C VAL A 91 5.21 -13.51 -3.10
N ASP A 92 6.38 -13.70 -3.71
CA ASP A 92 7.65 -13.76 -2.96
C ASP A 92 8.09 -12.32 -2.63
N ALA A 93 7.57 -11.80 -1.50
CA ALA A 93 7.81 -10.42 -1.09
C ALA A 93 9.30 -10.12 -0.85
N ALA A 94 10.05 -11.11 -0.34
CA ALA A 94 11.48 -10.98 -0.12
C ALA A 94 12.27 -10.85 -1.44
N ALA A 95 11.81 -11.50 -2.51
CA ALA A 95 12.38 -11.35 -3.84
C ALA A 95 11.96 -10.05 -4.54
N ALA A 96 10.72 -9.59 -4.32
CA ALA A 96 10.16 -8.38 -4.92
C ALA A 96 10.70 -7.08 -4.28
N LEU A 97 11.25 -7.15 -3.07
CA LEU A 97 11.71 -5.99 -2.33
C LEU A 97 12.86 -5.22 -3.02
N PRO A 98 12.70 -3.91 -3.26
CA PRO A 98 13.81 -3.06 -3.64
C PRO A 98 14.77 -2.86 -2.46
N LEU A 99 15.90 -3.57 -2.47
CA LEU A 99 16.93 -3.44 -1.43
C LEU A 99 17.70 -2.10 -1.49
N GLY A 100 17.77 -1.46 -2.66
CA GLY A 100 18.52 -0.21 -2.85
C GLY A 100 18.20 0.89 -1.82
N PRO A 101 16.92 1.27 -1.63
CA PRO A 101 16.47 2.22 -0.63
C PRO A 101 16.87 1.85 0.80
N LEU A 102 16.70 0.58 1.19
CA LEU A 102 17.00 0.12 2.55
C LEU A 102 18.50 0.11 2.88
N LEU A 103 19.34 0.00 1.85
CA LEU A 103 20.81 0.06 1.98
C LEU A 103 21.34 1.50 1.96
N ALA A 104 20.54 2.45 1.48
CA ALA A 104 20.89 3.86 1.48
C ALA A 104 20.50 4.51 2.83
N PRO A 105 21.18 5.60 3.25
CA PRO A 105 20.74 6.36 4.40
C PRO A 105 19.29 6.85 4.23
N PRO A 106 18.48 6.87 5.31
CA PRO A 106 17.15 7.43 5.29
C PRO A 106 17.21 8.91 4.91
N GLY A 107 16.23 9.37 4.14
CA GLY A 107 16.23 10.73 3.60
C GLY A 107 14.95 11.14 2.88
N ASP A 108 13.95 10.26 2.84
CA ASP A 108 12.64 10.56 2.30
C ASP A 108 11.67 10.66 3.49
N PRO A 109 11.11 11.83 3.81
CA PRO A 109 10.32 12.01 5.03
C PRO A 109 9.01 11.20 5.05
N GLU A 110 8.47 10.80 3.90
CA GLU A 110 7.26 9.99 3.83
C GLU A 110 7.59 8.50 3.96
N LEU A 111 8.70 8.05 3.36
CA LEU A 111 9.15 6.66 3.47
C LEU A 111 9.98 6.38 4.73
N ASP A 112 10.53 7.42 5.35
CA ASP A 112 11.29 7.46 6.61
C ASP A 112 10.69 8.49 7.57
N PRO A 113 9.45 8.29 8.03
CA PRO A 113 8.90 9.19 9.04
C PRO A 113 9.84 9.22 10.24
N ALA A 114 10.12 10.43 10.73
CA ALA A 114 10.96 10.60 11.90
C ALA A 114 10.33 9.84 13.06
N VAL A 115 11.13 8.98 13.72
CA VAL A 115 10.67 8.23 14.89
C VAL A 115 10.58 9.20 16.08
N ASP A 116 9.49 9.97 16.17
CA ASP A 116 9.22 10.85 17.31
C ASP A 116 8.55 10.06 18.44
N LEU A 117 9.37 9.71 19.42
CA LEU A 117 9.02 8.87 20.56
C LEU A 117 8.41 9.66 21.72
N VAL A 118 8.23 10.98 21.58
CA VAL A 118 7.71 11.84 22.65
C VAL A 118 6.45 12.59 22.20
N GLN A 119 6.01 12.37 20.96
CA GLN A 119 4.81 12.98 20.42
C GLN A 119 3.54 12.47 21.11
N TRP A 120 2.65 13.40 21.41
CA TRP A 120 1.28 13.10 21.81
C TRP A 120 0.40 12.97 20.58
N HIS A 121 -0.36 11.88 20.54
CA HIS A 121 -1.32 11.56 19.49
C HIS A 121 -2.73 11.84 20.00
N ALA A 122 -3.59 12.34 19.12
CA ALA A 122 -5.00 12.59 19.46
C ALA A 122 -5.78 11.27 19.52
N LEU A 123 -6.72 11.19 20.46
CA LEU A 123 -7.78 10.18 20.47
C LEU A 123 -8.99 10.76 19.72
N PRO A 124 -9.73 9.95 18.94
CA PRO A 124 -10.95 10.43 18.27
C PRO A 124 -12.02 10.90 19.25
N ARG A 125 -12.06 10.29 20.45
CA ARG A 125 -12.96 10.64 21.54
C ARG A 125 -12.22 10.63 22.88
N PRO A 126 -12.56 11.50 23.84
CA PRO A 126 -11.98 11.44 25.18
C PRO A 126 -12.35 10.14 25.92
N ILE A 127 -11.37 9.56 26.63
CA ILE A 127 -11.51 8.33 27.42
C ILE A 127 -11.48 8.68 28.91
N GLU A 128 -12.44 8.19 29.69
CA GLU A 128 -12.48 8.42 31.14
C GLU A 128 -11.48 7.55 31.91
N VAL A 129 -10.54 8.18 32.61
CA VAL A 129 -9.51 7.49 33.41
C VAL A 129 -9.92 7.44 34.88
N GLY A 130 -11.01 6.74 35.17
CA GLY A 130 -11.55 6.61 36.53
C GLY A 130 -11.79 7.98 37.19
N ARG A 131 -11.17 8.25 38.35
CA ARG A 131 -11.30 9.56 39.04
C ARG A 131 -10.31 10.63 38.58
N ARG A 132 -9.44 10.33 37.60
CA ARG A 132 -8.38 11.25 37.16
C ARG A 132 -8.87 12.25 36.10
N GLY A 133 -10.02 11.97 35.51
CA GLY A 133 -10.66 12.77 34.47
C GLY A 133 -10.50 12.15 33.07
N PRO A 134 -11.03 12.85 32.06
CA PRO A 134 -10.93 12.42 30.67
C PRO A 134 -9.50 12.59 30.16
N ALA A 135 -9.14 11.77 29.17
CA ALA A 135 -7.93 11.91 28.37
C ALA A 135 -8.32 11.95 26.89
N ASP A 136 -7.86 12.97 26.16
CA ASP A 136 -8.10 13.15 24.73
C ASP A 136 -6.88 12.83 23.87
N ARG A 137 -5.77 12.43 24.50
CA ARG A 137 -4.51 12.10 23.85
C ARG A 137 -3.81 10.93 24.51
N PHE A 138 -2.91 10.31 23.75
CA PHE A 138 -2.01 9.28 24.24
C PHE A 138 -0.57 9.51 23.78
N ARG A 139 0.38 8.90 24.50
CA ARG A 139 1.80 8.91 24.13
C ARG A 139 2.33 7.49 24.01
N LEU A 140 2.97 7.21 22.88
CA LEU A 140 3.72 5.96 22.66
C LEU A 140 5.18 6.17 23.01
N GLY A 141 5.75 5.20 23.71
CA GLY A 141 7.15 5.12 24.05
C GLY A 141 7.91 4.20 23.11
N ARG A 142 9.23 4.38 23.08
CA ARG A 142 10.14 3.57 22.26
C ARG A 142 9.98 2.07 22.47
N ARG A 143 9.73 1.35 21.38
CA ARG A 143 9.75 -0.11 21.34
C ARG A 143 11.03 -0.66 20.74
N THR A 144 11.43 -1.82 21.23
CA THR A 144 12.60 -2.58 20.76
C THR A 144 12.20 -3.95 20.23
N LEU A 145 13.13 -4.65 19.57
CA LEU A 145 12.92 -6.05 19.17
C LEU A 145 12.53 -6.93 20.36
N ARG A 146 13.10 -6.68 21.55
CA ARG A 146 12.72 -7.40 22.77
C ARG A 146 11.28 -7.14 23.17
N ASP A 147 10.76 -5.93 22.94
CA ASP A 147 9.37 -5.62 23.24
C ASP A 147 8.43 -6.29 22.24
N ARG A 148 8.82 -6.41 20.96
CA ARG A 148 8.06 -7.18 19.95
C ARG A 148 7.92 -8.65 20.37
N ALA A 149 9.03 -9.31 20.72
CA ALA A 149 9.00 -10.71 21.17
C ALA A 149 8.11 -10.91 22.41
N ARG A 150 7.99 -9.90 23.29
CA ARG A 150 7.05 -9.93 24.42
C ARG A 150 5.60 -9.75 24.00
N VAL A 151 5.33 -8.91 22.99
CA VAL A 151 3.98 -8.80 22.42
C VAL A 151 3.57 -10.16 21.87
N GLU A 152 4.41 -10.76 21.02
CA GLU A 152 4.19 -12.10 20.44
C GLU A 152 3.96 -13.16 21.54
N GLU A 153 4.77 -13.18 22.60
CA GLU A 153 4.59 -14.09 23.75
C GLU A 153 3.24 -13.88 24.48
N ILE A 154 2.80 -12.62 24.62
CA ILE A 154 1.52 -12.29 25.29
C ILE A 154 0.32 -12.70 24.44
N LEU A 155 0.41 -12.52 23.12
CA LEU A 155 -0.65 -12.86 22.19
C LEU A 155 -0.74 -14.38 21.99
N GLY A 156 0.40 -15.08 22.03
CA GLY A 156 0.48 -16.51 21.74
C GLY A 156 0.15 -16.83 20.28
N ASP A 157 0.03 -18.12 19.97
CA ASP A 157 -0.20 -18.61 18.59
C ASP A 157 -1.69 -18.64 18.20
N ASP A 158 -2.60 -18.24 19.08
CA ASP A 158 -4.05 -18.33 18.83
C ASP A 158 -4.59 -17.00 18.32
N ASP A 159 -4.54 -16.83 16.99
CA ASP A 159 -5.12 -15.71 16.24
C ASP A 159 -6.66 -15.62 16.35
N ARG A 160 -7.29 -16.29 17.31
CA ARG A 160 -8.73 -16.20 17.60
C ARG A 160 -9.03 -15.95 19.06
N ALA A 161 -8.02 -15.88 19.92
CA ALA A 161 -8.22 -15.55 21.32
C ALA A 161 -8.55 -14.06 21.47
N PRO A 162 -9.52 -13.68 22.33
CA PRO A 162 -9.78 -12.29 22.63
C PRO A 162 -8.51 -11.65 23.21
N LEU A 163 -8.17 -10.48 22.68
CA LEU A 163 -6.97 -9.73 23.06
C LEU A 163 -6.92 -9.54 24.59
N PRO A 164 -5.89 -10.04 25.30
CA PRO A 164 -5.78 -9.85 26.73
C PRO A 164 -5.35 -8.40 27.02
N LEU A 165 -6.32 -7.48 27.06
CA LEU A 165 -6.11 -6.05 27.26
C LEU A 165 -5.70 -5.72 28.70
N GLY A 166 -4.52 -6.18 29.11
CA GLY A 166 -3.96 -5.99 30.43
C GLY A 166 -2.75 -5.06 30.44
N ALA A 167 -2.27 -4.76 31.65
CA ALA A 167 -1.03 -4.03 31.85
C ALA A 167 0.19 -4.62 31.12
N PRO A 168 0.34 -5.95 30.95
CA PRO A 168 1.42 -6.51 30.13
C PRO A 168 1.37 -6.04 28.67
N LEU A 169 0.20 -6.12 28.03
CA LEU A 169 0.02 -5.69 26.64
C LEU A 169 0.26 -4.18 26.50
N VAL A 170 -0.35 -3.36 27.36
CA VAL A 170 -0.13 -1.89 27.37
C VAL A 170 1.36 -1.54 27.45
N ARG A 171 2.13 -2.24 28.31
CA ARG A 171 3.59 -2.04 28.40
C ARG A 171 4.32 -2.49 27.15
N ALA A 172 3.91 -3.61 26.57
CA ALA A 172 4.54 -4.21 25.40
C ALA A 172 4.31 -3.36 24.14
N LEU A 173 3.09 -2.84 23.94
CA LEU A 173 2.75 -1.83 22.92
C LEU A 173 3.47 -0.51 23.14
N GLY A 174 3.72 -0.17 24.40
CA GLY A 174 4.41 1.05 24.77
C GLY A 174 3.53 2.25 24.94
N LEU A 175 2.26 2.05 25.25
CA LEU A 175 1.35 3.11 25.62
C LEU A 175 1.75 3.64 27.01
N GLU A 176 2.56 4.71 27.03
CA GLU A 176 3.21 5.22 28.24
C GLU A 176 2.29 6.09 29.07
N ALA A 177 1.45 6.89 28.41
CA ALA A 177 0.62 7.87 29.08
C ALA A 177 -0.68 8.15 28.32
N LEU A 178 -1.71 8.50 29.09
CA LEU A 178 -2.92 9.19 28.63
C LEU A 178 -2.90 10.61 29.20
N GLY A 179 -3.33 11.58 28.41
CA GLY A 179 -3.28 12.99 28.76
C GLY A 179 -4.48 13.77 28.23
N ASP A 180 -4.63 15.00 28.72
CA ASP A 180 -5.64 15.95 28.27
C ASP A 180 -5.02 17.33 27.95
N GLY A 181 -5.66 18.09 27.07
CA GLY A 181 -5.37 19.52 26.94
C GLY A 181 -5.55 20.10 25.54
N ASP A 182 -5.88 21.40 25.53
CA ASP A 182 -6.05 22.17 24.31
C ASP A 182 -4.69 22.46 23.64
N PRO A 183 -4.55 22.19 22.33
CA PRO A 183 -3.37 22.64 21.60
C PRO A 183 -3.33 24.19 21.59
N PRO A 184 -2.13 24.81 21.61
CA PRO A 184 -0.79 24.23 21.45
C PRO A 184 -0.06 23.91 22.76
N GLY A 185 -0.74 23.86 23.91
CA GLY A 185 -0.09 23.59 25.21
C GLY A 185 0.41 22.14 25.33
N PRO A 186 1.45 21.88 26.16
CA PRO A 186 1.84 20.51 26.46
C PRO A 186 0.70 19.81 27.21
N PRO A 187 0.29 18.60 26.79
CA PRO A 187 -0.80 17.88 27.47
C PRO A 187 -0.47 17.63 28.93
N ARG A 188 -1.49 17.78 29.79
CA ARG A 188 -1.41 17.36 31.19
C ARG A 188 -1.54 15.85 31.22
N VAL A 189 -0.61 15.19 31.91
CA VAL A 189 -0.64 13.74 32.08
C VAL A 189 -1.77 13.36 33.03
N VAL A 190 -2.74 12.58 32.54
CA VAL A 190 -3.87 12.04 33.31
C VAL A 190 -3.46 10.74 34.00
N THR A 191 -2.74 9.85 33.31
CA THR A 191 -2.16 8.63 33.91
C THR A 191 -0.96 8.13 33.14
N GLU A 192 0.01 7.55 33.84
CA GLU A 192 1.13 6.77 33.27
C GLU A 192 1.08 5.30 33.74
N SER A 193 0.03 4.93 34.49
CA SER A 193 -0.11 3.57 35.04
C SER A 193 -0.68 2.63 33.98
N PRO A 194 0.06 1.58 33.55
CA PRO A 194 -0.44 0.66 32.52
C PRO A 194 -1.71 -0.09 32.93
N ILE A 195 -1.90 -0.33 34.24
CA ILE A 195 -3.13 -0.91 34.77
C ILE A 195 -4.31 0.06 34.61
N ALA A 196 -4.09 1.35 34.86
CA ALA A 196 -5.15 2.35 34.71
C ALA A 196 -5.49 2.60 33.24
N ILE A 197 -4.49 2.57 32.36
CA ILE A 197 -4.68 2.69 30.90
C ILE A 197 -5.47 1.48 30.38
N ALA A 198 -5.04 0.26 30.71
CA ALA A 198 -5.75 -0.97 30.31
C ALA A 198 -7.22 -0.92 30.74
N ARG A 199 -7.48 -0.59 32.01
CA ARG A 199 -8.86 -0.48 32.54
C ARG A 199 -9.67 0.64 31.89
N ALA A 200 -9.04 1.73 31.48
CA ALA A 200 -9.72 2.83 30.81
C ALA A 200 -10.18 2.39 29.41
N LEU A 201 -9.33 1.65 28.68
CA LEU A 201 -9.68 1.08 27.39
C LEU A 201 -10.72 -0.04 27.52
N GLU A 202 -10.59 -0.94 28.49
CA GLU A 202 -11.57 -2.01 28.76
C GLU A 202 -12.96 -1.47 29.16
N ALA A 203 -13.04 -0.24 29.65
CA ALA A 203 -14.29 0.38 30.10
C ALA A 203 -15.04 1.14 29.00
N LEU A 204 -14.45 1.26 27.80
CA LEU A 204 -15.09 1.86 26.63
C LEU A 204 -16.21 0.95 26.11
N ASP A 205 -17.22 1.55 25.49
CA ASP A 205 -18.12 0.81 24.61
C ASP A 205 -17.38 0.35 23.34
N ASP A 206 -17.94 -0.61 22.62
CA ASP A 206 -17.25 -1.26 21.49
C ASP A 206 -16.85 -0.27 20.37
N ASP A 207 -17.67 0.75 20.12
CA ASP A 207 -17.39 1.79 19.11
C ASP A 207 -16.24 2.70 19.55
N ALA A 208 -16.30 3.22 20.78
CA ALA A 208 -15.25 4.07 21.32
C ALA A 208 -13.93 3.31 21.52
N PHE A 209 -14.01 2.01 21.86
CA PHE A 209 -12.85 1.13 21.92
C PHE A 209 -12.21 0.97 20.54
N THR A 210 -13.01 0.67 19.52
CA THR A 210 -12.59 0.57 18.11
C THR A 210 -11.86 1.85 17.67
N ASP A 211 -12.49 3.00 17.85
CA ASP A 211 -11.91 4.30 17.48
C ASP A 211 -10.57 4.57 18.18
N ALA A 212 -10.51 4.34 19.50
CA ALA A 212 -9.31 4.56 20.30
C ALA A 212 -8.20 3.58 19.92
N TRP A 213 -8.55 2.31 19.71
CA TRP A 213 -7.62 1.24 19.35
C TRP A 213 -7.01 1.51 17.97
N ASP A 214 -7.83 1.83 16.99
CA ASP A 214 -7.39 2.16 15.63
C ASP A 214 -6.43 3.35 15.62
N ALA A 215 -6.72 4.40 16.40
CA ALA A 215 -5.81 5.53 16.55
C ALA A 215 -4.46 5.12 17.17
N ILE A 216 -4.48 4.26 18.19
CA ILE A 216 -3.27 3.75 18.86
C ILE A 216 -2.44 2.89 17.90
N ILE A 217 -3.07 1.96 17.17
CA ILE A 217 -2.39 1.05 16.25
C ILE A 217 -1.85 1.79 15.04
N ARG A 218 -2.62 2.71 14.42
CA ARG A 218 -2.09 3.55 13.33
C ARG A 218 -0.85 4.34 13.75
N ALA A 219 -0.86 4.93 14.94
CA ALA A 219 0.30 5.63 15.48
C ALA A 219 1.48 4.68 15.74
N TRP A 220 1.21 3.47 16.22
CA TRP A 220 2.22 2.45 16.49
C TRP A 220 2.87 1.92 15.21
N ASP A 221 2.06 1.61 14.18
CA ASP A 221 2.51 1.18 12.86
C ASP A 221 3.36 2.27 12.20
N HIS A 222 2.87 3.51 12.18
CA HIS A 222 3.60 4.64 11.61
C HIS A 222 5.00 4.80 12.26
N GLN A 223 5.14 4.51 13.55
CA GLN A 223 6.41 4.59 14.28
C GLN A 223 7.35 3.40 14.05
N HIS A 224 6.85 2.24 13.60
CA HIS A 224 7.59 0.97 13.66
C HIS A 224 7.65 0.19 12.34
N TRP A 225 6.71 0.43 11.43
CA TRP A 225 6.63 -0.13 10.07
C TRP A 225 6.68 0.99 9.02
N PRO A 226 7.87 1.59 8.79
CA PRO A 226 7.98 2.64 7.77
C PRO A 226 7.61 2.09 6.39
N PRO A 227 6.94 2.87 5.52
CA PRO A 227 6.40 2.40 4.24
C PRO A 227 7.41 1.70 3.32
N ARG A 228 8.71 2.03 3.44
CA ARG A 228 9.81 1.39 2.70
C ARG A 228 10.01 -0.11 2.97
N LEU A 229 9.37 -0.67 4.00
CA LEU A 229 9.45 -2.11 4.27
C LEU A 229 8.49 -2.93 3.41
N LEU A 230 7.60 -2.26 2.67
CA LEU A 230 6.67 -2.89 1.77
C LEU A 230 7.38 -3.26 0.46
N ALA A 231 7.13 -4.47 -0.02
CA ALA A 231 7.55 -4.93 -1.32
C ALA A 231 6.43 -4.62 -2.33
N PRO A 232 6.65 -3.68 -3.27
CA PRO A 232 5.69 -3.45 -4.34
C PRO A 232 5.68 -4.66 -5.28
N THR A 233 4.48 -5.09 -5.65
CA THR A 233 4.22 -6.12 -6.67
C THR A 233 3.00 -5.69 -7.48
N ALA A 234 2.71 -6.36 -8.58
CA ALA A 234 1.49 -6.13 -9.34
C ALA A 234 0.72 -7.42 -9.58
N CYS A 235 -0.61 -7.29 -9.70
CA CYS A 235 -1.48 -8.36 -10.11
C CYS A 235 -1.16 -8.73 -11.57
N PRO A 236 -0.82 -9.99 -11.86
CA PRO A 236 -0.45 -10.41 -13.22
C PRO A 236 -1.61 -10.37 -14.22
N LYS A 237 -2.85 -10.16 -13.75
CA LYS A 237 -4.05 -10.11 -14.58
C LYS A 237 -4.48 -8.70 -14.97
N CYS A 238 -4.53 -7.78 -13.99
CA CYS A 238 -5.02 -6.42 -14.21
C CYS A 238 -3.95 -5.33 -14.09
N GLY A 239 -2.74 -5.66 -13.62
CA GLY A 239 -1.66 -4.69 -13.41
C GLY A 239 -1.76 -3.91 -12.10
N ALA A 240 -2.83 -4.11 -11.30
CA ALA A 240 -2.99 -3.38 -10.05
C ALA A 240 -1.83 -3.63 -9.08
N ARG A 241 -1.24 -2.56 -8.53
CA ARG A 241 -0.17 -2.59 -7.56
C ARG A 241 -0.68 -3.10 -6.21
N HIS A 242 0.17 -3.88 -5.55
CA HIS A 242 -0.01 -4.31 -4.18
C HIS A 242 1.30 -4.08 -3.43
N ASP A 243 1.19 -3.50 -2.24
CA ASP A 243 2.32 -3.32 -1.36
C ASP A 243 2.27 -4.41 -0.28
N VAL A 244 3.24 -5.33 -0.31
CA VAL A 244 3.21 -6.57 0.46
C VAL A 244 4.21 -6.53 1.59
N GLU A 245 3.77 -6.91 2.79
CA GLU A 245 4.62 -6.97 3.97
C GLU A 245 5.53 -8.20 3.98
N ILE A 246 6.81 -8.00 4.27
CA ILE A 246 7.77 -9.11 4.50
C ILE A 246 7.84 -9.45 5.98
N VAL A 247 7.83 -8.43 6.84
CA VAL A 247 7.84 -8.59 8.30
C VAL A 247 6.44 -8.37 8.79
N GLN A 248 5.83 -9.45 9.25
CA GLN A 248 4.47 -9.45 9.79
C GLN A 248 4.40 -8.54 11.01
N ARG A 249 3.30 -7.78 11.10
CA ARG A 249 2.98 -7.06 12.32
C ARG A 249 2.52 -8.08 13.36
N PRO A 250 2.98 -8.01 14.62
CA PRO A 250 2.46 -8.88 15.67
C PRO A 250 0.98 -8.57 15.97
N LEU A 251 0.46 -7.45 15.48
CA LEU A 251 -0.91 -6.99 15.67
C LEU A 251 -1.54 -6.81 14.29
N ASP A 252 -1.98 -7.91 13.69
CA ASP A 252 -2.72 -7.87 12.43
C ASP A 252 -4.24 -7.86 12.68
N TRP A 253 -4.79 -6.78 13.27
CA TRP A 253 -6.20 -6.78 13.68
C TRP A 253 -6.91 -5.44 13.50
N MET A 254 -7.92 -5.46 12.62
CA MET A 254 -9.15 -4.69 12.79
C MET A 254 -9.72 -4.96 14.19
N PRO A 255 -10.18 -3.95 14.94
CA PRO A 255 -10.96 -4.20 16.15
C PRO A 255 -12.19 -5.04 15.78
N PRO A 256 -12.67 -5.92 16.67
CA PRO A 256 -13.93 -6.61 16.43
C PRO A 256 -15.02 -5.56 16.20
N ARG A 257 -15.53 -5.45 14.97
CA ARG A 257 -16.64 -4.55 14.64
C ARG A 257 -17.77 -4.81 15.64
N ALA A 258 -18.18 -3.77 16.36
CA ALA A 258 -19.41 -3.80 17.10
C ALA A 258 -20.56 -4.06 16.11
N PRO A 259 -21.38 -5.11 16.29
CA PRO A 259 -22.56 -5.27 15.46
C PRO A 259 -23.55 -4.15 15.80
N GLY A 260 -23.67 -3.12 14.95
CA GLY A 260 -24.79 -2.18 15.03
C GLY A 260 -24.52 -0.69 14.79
N ALA A 261 -23.29 -0.25 14.51
CA ALA A 261 -23.13 1.08 13.93
C ALA A 261 -23.86 1.11 12.57
N PRO A 262 -24.75 2.09 12.31
CA PRO A 262 -25.30 2.25 10.97
C PRO A 262 -24.13 2.58 10.05
N GLU A 263 -23.66 1.57 9.31
CA GLU A 263 -22.68 1.74 8.24
C GLU A 263 -23.34 2.71 7.27
N GLU A 264 -22.74 3.88 7.05
CA GLU A 264 -23.09 4.63 5.84
C GLU A 264 -22.80 3.66 4.69
N GLU A 265 -23.87 3.20 4.05
CA GLU A 265 -23.75 2.24 2.97
C GLU A 265 -23.29 3.00 1.73
N PHE A 266 -22.19 2.54 1.13
CA PHE A 266 -21.80 3.02 -0.19
C PHE A 266 -22.98 2.85 -1.15
N PRO A 267 -23.34 3.88 -1.96
CA PRO A 267 -24.51 3.82 -2.83
C PRO A 267 -24.44 2.62 -3.75
N SER A 268 -25.59 1.99 -4.02
CA SER A 268 -25.66 0.92 -5.02
C SER A 268 -25.23 1.42 -6.40
N LEU A 269 -24.86 0.51 -7.31
CA LEU A 269 -24.47 0.88 -8.68
C LEU A 269 -25.52 1.75 -9.39
N GLU A 270 -26.81 1.46 -9.19
CA GLU A 270 -27.91 2.24 -9.76
C GLU A 270 -27.96 3.66 -9.17
N GLU A 271 -27.82 3.79 -7.85
CA GLU A 271 -27.81 5.09 -7.17
C GLU A 271 -26.56 5.90 -7.53
N PHE A 272 -25.39 5.28 -7.55
CA PHE A 272 -24.13 5.90 -7.98
C PHE A 272 -24.25 6.41 -9.42
N THR A 273 -24.82 5.59 -10.33
CA THR A 273 -25.07 6.00 -11.72
C THR A 273 -26.04 7.18 -11.81
N ALA A 274 -27.10 7.19 -10.99
CA ALA A 274 -28.05 8.30 -10.96
C ALA A 274 -27.43 9.60 -10.40
N ARG A 275 -26.57 9.49 -9.38
CA ARG A 275 -25.78 10.59 -8.81
C ARG A 275 -24.81 11.16 -9.86
N ALA A 276 -23.99 10.30 -10.48
CA ALA A 276 -23.08 10.67 -11.55
C ALA A 276 -23.78 11.36 -12.72
N ALA A 277 -24.94 10.86 -13.16
CA ALA A 277 -25.72 11.49 -14.22
C ALA A 277 -26.27 12.88 -13.80
N THR A 278 -26.57 13.09 -12.52
CA THR A 278 -27.02 14.39 -12.00
C THR A 278 -25.87 15.38 -11.96
N ILE A 279 -24.74 15.00 -11.36
CA ILE A 279 -23.54 15.82 -11.27
C ILE A 279 -23.01 16.16 -12.66
N THR A 280 -22.98 15.19 -13.58
CA THR A 280 -22.59 15.42 -14.99
C THR A 280 -23.42 16.53 -15.62
N ARG A 281 -24.75 16.53 -15.45
CA ARG A 281 -25.60 17.59 -16.02
C ARG A 281 -25.27 18.97 -15.45
N GLU A 282 -24.88 19.03 -14.19
CA GLU A 282 -24.52 20.29 -13.53
C GLU A 282 -23.16 20.80 -14.01
N VAL A 283 -22.14 19.94 -14.03
CA VAL A 283 -20.78 20.29 -14.47
C VAL A 283 -20.80 20.67 -15.95
N LEU A 284 -21.50 19.91 -16.80
CA LEU A 284 -21.54 20.17 -18.26
C LEU A 284 -22.53 21.28 -18.68
N ALA A 285 -23.24 21.91 -17.75
CA ALA A 285 -24.21 22.96 -18.06
C ALA A 285 -23.59 24.17 -18.81
N GLY A 286 -22.27 24.36 -18.69
CA GLY A 286 -21.47 25.39 -19.38
C GLY A 286 -20.98 25.01 -20.80
N GLY A 287 -21.00 23.72 -21.15
CA GLY A 287 -20.68 23.20 -22.49
C GLY A 287 -19.49 22.22 -22.54
N ALA A 288 -19.73 21.03 -23.11
CA ALA A 288 -18.73 20.10 -23.65
C ALA A 288 -19.45 19.21 -24.70
N ARG A 289 -19.47 19.64 -25.97
CA ARG A 289 -20.31 18.99 -26.99
C ARG A 289 -19.69 17.66 -27.43
N GLY A 290 -20.50 16.61 -27.40
CA GLY A 290 -20.08 15.28 -27.85
C GLY A 290 -19.28 14.49 -26.81
N LEU A 291 -19.24 14.99 -25.57
CA LEU A 291 -18.73 14.28 -24.42
C LEU A 291 -19.87 13.54 -23.73
N GLU A 292 -19.64 12.28 -23.40
CA GLU A 292 -20.55 11.43 -22.63
C GLU A 292 -19.85 10.97 -21.35
N VAL A 293 -20.56 10.96 -20.23
CA VAL A 293 -20.07 10.38 -18.96
C VAL A 293 -20.84 9.09 -18.72
N LEU A 294 -20.11 7.99 -18.49
CA LEU A 294 -20.68 6.69 -18.16
C LEU A 294 -20.11 6.16 -16.85
N VAL A 295 -20.84 5.24 -16.23
CA VAL A 295 -20.36 4.48 -15.07
C VAL A 295 -20.07 3.06 -15.54
N ASP A 296 -18.86 2.58 -15.29
CA ASP A 296 -18.39 1.23 -15.56
C ASP A 296 -18.24 0.45 -14.24
N ASP A 297 -18.84 -0.73 -14.16
CA ASP A 297 -18.78 -1.65 -13.02
C ASP A 297 -17.79 -2.82 -13.23
N GLY A 298 -17.09 -2.83 -14.38
CA GLY A 298 -16.03 -3.74 -14.73
C GLY A 298 -14.75 -3.55 -13.93
N VAL A 299 -13.70 -4.30 -14.29
CA VAL A 299 -12.38 -4.14 -13.68
C VAL A 299 -11.75 -2.85 -14.21
N PRO A 300 -11.54 -1.81 -13.37
CA PRO A 300 -10.92 -0.58 -13.82
C PRO A 300 -9.52 -0.83 -14.39
N PRO A 301 -9.13 -0.11 -15.46
CA PRO A 301 -7.74 0.01 -15.85
C PRO A 301 -6.90 0.57 -14.71
N CYS A 302 -5.60 0.32 -14.76
CA CYS A 302 -4.64 0.92 -13.83
C CYS A 302 -3.76 1.90 -14.58
N ASP A 303 -3.26 2.92 -13.87
CA ASP A 303 -2.26 3.85 -14.39
C ASP A 303 -0.87 3.18 -14.54
N ASP A 304 0.13 3.97 -14.92
CA ASP A 304 1.52 3.50 -15.04
C ASP A 304 2.16 3.09 -13.69
N GLY A 305 1.56 3.52 -12.55
CA GLY A 305 1.92 3.12 -11.18
C GLY A 305 1.25 1.83 -10.71
N GLY A 306 0.26 1.34 -11.47
CA GLY A 306 -0.58 0.22 -11.08
C GLY A 306 -1.74 0.62 -10.15
N GLU A 307 -2.04 1.91 -10.00
CA GLU A 307 -3.20 2.36 -9.24
C GLU A 307 -4.47 2.25 -10.08
N PRO A 308 -5.54 1.57 -9.60
CA PRO A 308 -6.81 1.51 -10.31
C PRO A 308 -7.41 2.90 -10.50
N LEU A 309 -7.79 3.23 -11.73
CA LEU A 309 -8.33 4.54 -12.06
C LEU A 309 -9.71 4.77 -11.42
N LEU A 310 -9.98 5.99 -10.96
CA LEU A 310 -11.31 6.46 -10.56
C LEU A 310 -12.13 6.89 -11.78
N GLY A 311 -11.50 7.67 -12.65
CA GLY A 311 -12.04 8.12 -13.92
C GLY A 311 -11.09 7.84 -15.08
N SER A 312 -11.58 7.92 -16.31
CA SER A 312 -10.70 8.11 -17.45
C SER A 312 -11.40 8.83 -18.60
N TYR A 313 -10.65 9.71 -19.26
CA TYR A 313 -11.04 10.35 -20.51
C TYR A 313 -10.50 9.57 -21.71
N THR A 314 -11.39 9.19 -22.63
CA THR A 314 -11.04 8.51 -23.88
C THR A 314 -11.56 9.27 -25.10
N PRO A 315 -10.69 9.80 -25.98
CA PRO A 315 -11.09 10.34 -27.26
C PRO A 315 -11.30 9.22 -28.29
N HIS A 316 -12.54 9.00 -28.73
CA HIS A 316 -12.85 8.10 -29.83
C HIS A 316 -12.78 8.83 -31.17
N LEU A 317 -11.57 9.16 -31.60
CA LEU A 317 -11.35 9.71 -32.93
C LEU A 317 -11.55 8.64 -34.02
N PRO A 318 -12.26 8.95 -35.12
CA PRO A 318 -12.23 8.07 -36.28
C PRO A 318 -10.79 7.96 -36.82
N ASN A 319 -10.46 6.79 -37.36
CA ASN A 319 -9.24 6.58 -38.14
C ASN A 319 -9.13 7.63 -39.27
N ALA A 320 -7.92 7.84 -39.78
CA ALA A 320 -7.66 8.76 -40.89
C ALA A 320 -8.49 8.49 -42.17
N ASP A 321 -9.03 7.29 -42.33
CA ASP A 321 -9.92 6.87 -43.42
C ASP A 321 -11.43 7.02 -43.10
N GLY A 322 -11.77 7.61 -41.94
CA GLY A 322 -13.14 7.80 -41.48
C GLY A 322 -13.79 6.56 -40.85
N THR A 323 -13.07 5.45 -40.73
CA THR A 323 -13.56 4.24 -40.05
C THR A 323 -13.40 4.37 -38.53
N ALA A 324 -14.24 3.69 -37.74
CA ALA A 324 -14.03 3.61 -36.30
C ALA A 324 -12.70 2.87 -36.03
N ALA A 325 -11.88 3.37 -35.09
CA ALA A 325 -10.66 2.68 -34.66
C ALA A 325 -10.97 1.22 -34.30
N ALA A 326 -10.23 0.28 -34.90
CA ALA A 326 -10.49 -1.15 -34.71
C ALA A 326 -10.04 -1.58 -33.32
N GLY A 327 -11.00 -1.74 -32.41
CA GLY A 327 -10.76 -2.13 -31.01
C GLY A 327 -11.73 -1.48 -30.04
N ASP A 328 -12.16 -0.24 -30.35
CA ASP A 328 -13.19 0.47 -29.62
C ASP A 328 -14.53 0.21 -30.28
N ALA A 329 -15.28 -0.75 -29.71
CA ALA A 329 -16.71 -0.68 -29.87
C ALA A 329 -17.10 0.74 -29.42
N ARG A 330 -17.66 1.56 -30.33
CA ARG A 330 -18.43 2.74 -29.96
C ARG A 330 -19.54 2.26 -29.04
N VAL A 331 -19.28 2.12 -27.74
CA VAL A 331 -20.27 1.55 -26.83
C VAL A 331 -21.49 2.49 -26.80
N HIS A 332 -21.29 3.79 -27.07
CA HIS A 332 -22.37 4.79 -27.02
C HIS A 332 -22.43 5.83 -28.16
N GLY A 333 -21.49 5.80 -29.12
CA GLY A 333 -21.56 6.65 -30.32
C GLY A 333 -21.15 8.12 -30.12
N ALA A 334 -20.75 8.52 -28.92
CA ALA A 334 -20.10 9.80 -28.65
C ALA A 334 -18.62 9.80 -29.11
N PRO A 335 -18.10 10.92 -29.65
CA PRO A 335 -16.68 11.06 -30.00
C PRO A 335 -15.75 11.14 -28.79
N PHE A 336 -16.26 11.44 -27.61
CA PHE A 336 -15.49 11.57 -26.38
C PHE A 336 -16.25 10.95 -25.21
N VAL A 337 -15.56 10.18 -24.37
CA VAL A 337 -16.15 9.49 -23.23
C VAL A 337 -15.32 9.75 -21.98
N ILE A 338 -16.00 10.05 -20.87
CA ILE A 338 -15.47 9.94 -19.51
C ILE A 338 -16.10 8.71 -18.89
N ALA A 339 -15.28 7.75 -18.45
CA ALA A 339 -15.73 6.61 -17.67
C ALA A 339 -15.47 6.86 -16.18
N LEU A 340 -16.44 6.55 -15.31
CA LEU A 340 -16.27 6.50 -13.86
C LEU A 340 -16.32 5.05 -13.40
N TYR A 341 -15.35 4.60 -12.62
CA TYR A 341 -15.19 3.20 -12.25
C TYR A 341 -15.75 2.89 -10.86
N TYR A 342 -16.98 2.39 -10.81
CA TYR A 342 -17.71 2.12 -9.56
C TYR A 342 -16.92 1.28 -8.54
N ARG A 343 -16.16 0.28 -9.02
CA ARG A 343 -15.36 -0.60 -8.15
C ARG A 343 -14.23 0.15 -7.44
N THR A 344 -13.61 1.14 -8.08
CA THR A 344 -12.54 1.94 -7.47
C THR A 344 -13.13 2.80 -6.35
N PHE A 345 -14.21 3.53 -6.63
CA PHE A 345 -14.91 4.32 -5.61
C PHE A 345 -15.32 3.48 -4.40
N ARG A 346 -15.89 2.29 -4.65
CA ARG A 346 -16.28 1.37 -3.59
C ARG A 346 -15.07 0.88 -2.79
N SER A 347 -13.98 0.49 -3.46
CA SER A 347 -12.76 0.03 -2.77
C SER A 347 -12.17 1.12 -1.89
N MET A 348 -12.18 2.37 -2.34
CA MET A 348 -11.72 3.51 -1.53
C MET A 348 -12.65 3.75 -0.34
N TRP A 349 -13.97 3.59 -0.51
CA TRP A 349 -14.93 3.74 0.58
C TRP A 349 -14.75 2.66 1.64
N ASP A 350 -14.48 1.41 1.20
CA ASP A 350 -14.21 0.29 2.09
C ASP A 350 -12.92 0.52 2.92
N ASP A 351 -11.96 1.31 2.40
CA ASP A 351 -10.75 1.73 3.12
C ASP A 351 -11.04 2.91 4.08
N GLU A 352 -11.73 3.96 3.61
CA GLU A 352 -12.18 5.11 4.43
C GLU A 352 -13.44 5.76 3.83
N PRO A 353 -14.56 5.90 4.57
CA PRO A 353 -15.75 6.60 4.09
C PRO A 353 -15.49 8.09 3.75
N TYR A 354 -16.05 8.58 2.64
CA TYR A 354 -15.86 9.96 2.14
C TYR A 354 -17.13 10.53 1.47
N ASP A 355 -17.16 11.81 1.09
CA ASP A 355 -18.31 12.35 0.34
C ASP A 355 -18.31 11.88 -1.12
N VAL A 356 -19.07 10.84 -1.43
CA VAL A 356 -19.15 10.24 -2.78
C VAL A 356 -19.59 11.23 -3.85
N ASP A 357 -20.50 12.16 -3.53
CA ASP A 357 -20.99 13.13 -4.52
C ASP A 357 -19.91 14.18 -4.83
N ALA A 358 -19.12 14.57 -3.82
CA ALA A 358 -17.96 15.44 -4.02
C ALA A 358 -16.88 14.75 -4.87
N GLU A 359 -16.55 13.49 -4.56
CA GLU A 359 -15.54 12.72 -5.30
C GLU A 359 -15.93 12.47 -6.75
N ILE A 360 -17.21 12.14 -7.02
CA ILE A 360 -17.72 12.01 -8.39
C ILE A 360 -17.55 13.32 -9.16
N ARG A 361 -17.85 14.46 -8.52
CA ARG A 361 -17.71 15.78 -9.15
C ARG A 361 -16.24 16.07 -9.46
N GLU A 362 -15.36 15.90 -8.50
CA GLU A 362 -13.92 16.12 -8.65
C GLU A 362 -13.37 15.26 -9.79
N THR A 363 -13.75 13.97 -9.84
CA THR A 363 -13.35 13.07 -10.92
C THR A 363 -13.83 13.57 -12.29
N ILE A 364 -15.11 13.97 -12.43
CA ILE A 364 -15.63 14.47 -13.71
C ILE A 364 -14.92 15.78 -14.13
N GLU A 365 -14.68 16.69 -13.18
CA GLU A 365 -14.01 17.97 -13.45
C GLU A 365 -12.54 17.75 -13.87
N HIS A 366 -11.82 16.82 -13.25
CA HIS A 366 -10.47 16.41 -13.65
C HIS A 366 -10.43 15.84 -15.07
N GLU A 367 -11.32 14.90 -15.39
CA GLU A 367 -11.38 14.29 -16.73
C GLU A 367 -11.84 15.28 -17.81
N LEU A 368 -12.58 16.32 -17.42
CA LEU A 368 -12.92 17.43 -18.31
C LEU A 368 -11.71 18.31 -18.64
N GLU A 369 -10.79 18.51 -17.69
CA GLU A 369 -9.55 19.24 -17.95
C GLU A 369 -8.71 18.51 -19.00
N HIS A 370 -8.57 17.18 -18.88
CA HIS A 370 -7.96 16.34 -19.92
C HIS A 370 -8.66 16.50 -21.27
N HIS A 371 -10.00 16.52 -21.29
CA HIS A 371 -10.76 16.75 -22.51
C HIS A 371 -10.46 18.12 -23.15
N GLU A 372 -10.48 19.19 -22.37
CA GLU A 372 -10.21 20.56 -22.84
C GLU A 372 -8.78 20.70 -23.37
N ASN A 373 -7.81 20.13 -22.67
CA ASN A 373 -6.41 20.10 -23.08
C ASN A 373 -6.20 19.29 -24.36
N PHE A 374 -6.87 18.14 -24.48
CA PHE A 374 -6.87 17.34 -25.71
C PHE A 374 -7.39 18.15 -26.90
N LEU A 375 -8.48 18.90 -26.73
CA LEU A 375 -9.00 19.80 -27.77
C LEU A 375 -8.05 20.95 -28.10
N ALA A 376 -7.25 21.41 -27.13
CA ALA A 376 -6.18 22.38 -27.36
C ALA A 376 -4.95 21.79 -28.09
N GLY A 377 -4.89 20.46 -28.23
CA GLY A 377 -3.86 19.73 -28.98
C GLY A 377 -2.64 19.30 -28.16
N HIS A 378 -2.68 19.49 -26.84
CA HIS A 378 -1.63 19.06 -25.92
C HIS A 378 -2.18 18.96 -24.50
N ASP A 379 -1.91 17.84 -23.83
CA ASP A 379 -2.33 17.58 -22.46
C ASP A 379 -1.16 17.66 -21.48
N PRO A 380 -0.92 18.83 -20.85
CA PRO A 380 0.12 18.96 -19.84
C PRO A 380 -0.20 18.18 -18.56
N LEU A 381 -1.47 17.92 -18.25
CA LEU A 381 -1.89 17.23 -17.03
C LEU A 381 -1.40 15.77 -17.04
N ASP A 382 -1.57 15.06 -18.17
CA ASP A 382 -1.02 13.72 -18.38
C ASP A 382 0.52 13.68 -18.26
N GLU A 383 1.23 14.73 -18.68
CA GLU A 383 2.68 14.82 -18.48
C GLU A 383 3.07 15.00 -17.01
N GLU A 384 2.30 15.81 -16.26
CA GLU A 384 2.48 16.04 -14.84
C GLU A 384 2.21 14.77 -14.01
N GLU A 385 1.13 14.06 -14.30
CA GLU A 385 0.77 12.78 -13.67
C GLU A 385 1.85 11.72 -13.93
N ARG A 386 2.25 11.52 -15.18
CA ARG A 386 3.35 10.60 -15.52
C ARG A 386 4.67 10.99 -14.86
N ALA A 387 4.93 12.29 -14.67
CA ALA A 387 6.10 12.76 -13.95
C ALA A 387 6.01 12.48 -12.44
N ALA A 388 4.82 12.62 -11.83
CA ALA A 388 4.58 12.30 -10.43
C ALA A 388 4.76 10.80 -10.15
N ILE A 389 4.13 9.93 -10.96
CA ILE A 389 4.30 8.46 -10.88
C ILE A 389 5.78 8.09 -11.03
N ALA A 390 6.47 8.69 -12.01
CA ALA A 390 7.89 8.43 -12.22
C ALA A 390 8.78 8.92 -11.06
N ASP A 391 8.39 9.97 -10.34
CA ASP A 391 9.09 10.43 -9.15
C ASP A 391 8.82 9.51 -7.95
N GLU A 392 7.57 9.11 -7.72
CA GLU A 392 7.21 8.14 -6.68
C GLU A 392 7.97 6.82 -6.86
N HIS A 393 7.95 6.24 -8.08
CA HIS A 393 8.75 5.05 -8.40
C HIS A 393 10.24 5.25 -8.13
N ARG A 394 10.78 6.45 -8.41
CA ARG A 394 12.19 6.75 -8.13
C ARG A 394 12.48 6.86 -6.64
N ARG A 395 11.53 7.38 -5.85
CA ARG A 395 11.61 7.45 -4.38
C ARG A 395 11.58 6.04 -3.78
N LEU A 396 10.64 5.20 -4.22
CA LEU A 396 10.47 3.81 -3.77
C LEU A 396 11.63 2.89 -4.17
N LEU A 397 12.23 3.06 -5.35
CA LEU A 397 13.36 2.24 -5.83
C LEU A 397 14.73 2.80 -5.46
N GLY A 398 14.77 4.06 -5.00
CA GLY A 398 15.98 4.77 -4.64
C GLY A 398 16.85 5.19 -5.83
N ARG A 399 17.65 6.25 -5.64
CA ARG A 399 18.55 6.83 -6.67
C ARG A 399 19.68 5.89 -7.14
N GLY A 400 19.89 4.76 -6.47
CA GLY A 400 21.01 3.84 -6.68
C GLY A 400 20.70 2.58 -7.48
N GLY A 401 19.42 2.30 -7.78
CA GLY A 401 19.04 1.40 -8.87
C GLY A 401 19.54 2.03 -10.17
N ARG A 402 20.09 1.24 -11.10
CA ARG A 402 20.61 1.76 -12.37
C ARG A 402 19.55 2.66 -13.02
N GLY A 403 19.81 3.98 -12.98
CA GLY A 403 18.92 4.98 -13.54
C GLY A 403 18.69 4.72 -15.02
N GLY A 404 17.43 4.84 -15.44
CA GLY A 404 17.01 4.78 -16.83
C GLY A 404 16.62 3.38 -17.28
N ARG A 405 15.31 3.19 -17.48
CA ARG A 405 14.64 2.04 -18.13
C ARG A 405 14.82 0.68 -17.44
N ALA A 406 16.01 0.30 -16.99
CA ALA A 406 16.32 -0.98 -16.37
C ALA A 406 15.64 -1.21 -15.00
N GLY A 407 15.42 -0.17 -14.18
CA GLY A 407 14.69 -0.31 -12.91
C GLY A 407 13.17 -0.46 -13.11
N VAL A 408 12.63 0.22 -14.12
CA VAL A 408 11.25 0.04 -14.58
C VAL A 408 11.10 -1.32 -15.25
N ASP A 409 12.10 -1.78 -16.01
CA ASP A 409 12.13 -3.12 -16.62
C ASP A 409 12.32 -4.23 -15.56
N GLU A 410 13.03 -3.99 -14.45
CA GLU A 410 13.21 -4.95 -13.36
C GLU A 410 11.95 -5.07 -12.50
N LEU A 411 11.26 -3.95 -12.22
CA LEU A 411 9.91 -3.97 -11.64
C LEU A 411 8.90 -4.56 -12.62
N ALA A 412 8.89 -4.16 -13.90
CA ALA A 412 8.02 -4.73 -14.94
C ALA A 412 8.25 -6.23 -15.20
N ALA A 413 9.48 -6.70 -15.05
CA ALA A 413 9.84 -8.12 -15.17
C ALA A 413 9.51 -8.92 -13.91
N SER A 414 9.51 -8.31 -12.73
CA SER A 414 9.10 -8.94 -11.45
C SER A 414 7.59 -8.81 -11.17
N ALA A 415 6.95 -7.76 -11.66
CA ALA A 415 5.53 -7.43 -11.53
C ALA A 415 4.67 -8.02 -12.67
N GLY A 416 5.26 -8.81 -13.58
CA GLY A 416 4.50 -9.49 -14.63
C GLY A 416 3.87 -8.57 -15.69
N TRP A 417 4.03 -7.24 -15.62
CA TRP A 417 3.46 -6.27 -16.57
C TRP A 417 3.93 -6.53 -18.01
N LEU A 418 5.23 -6.81 -18.21
CA LEU A 418 5.75 -7.21 -19.52
C LEU A 418 5.20 -8.58 -19.96
N ALA A 419 4.90 -9.49 -19.03
CA ALA A 419 4.35 -10.81 -19.34
C ALA A 419 2.86 -10.73 -19.69
N SER A 420 2.07 -9.88 -19.03
CA SER A 420 0.66 -9.65 -19.33
C SER A 420 0.50 -8.89 -20.64
N ASP A 421 1.31 -7.86 -20.90
CA ASP A 421 1.31 -7.15 -22.18
C ASP A 421 1.85 -8.00 -23.32
N PHE A 422 2.89 -8.81 -23.09
CA PHE A 422 3.36 -9.76 -24.10
C PHE A 422 2.35 -10.87 -24.36
N ALA A 423 1.70 -11.41 -23.32
CA ALA A 423 0.65 -12.43 -23.49
C ALA A 423 -0.59 -11.85 -24.19
N ARG A 424 -0.98 -10.61 -23.87
CA ARG A 424 -2.05 -9.87 -24.55
C ARG A 424 -1.67 -9.59 -25.99
N PHE A 425 -0.45 -9.10 -26.25
CA PHE A 425 0.10 -8.87 -27.58
C PHE A 425 0.13 -10.15 -28.41
N VAL A 426 0.64 -11.26 -27.88
CA VAL A 426 0.63 -12.56 -28.56
C VAL A 426 -0.80 -13.05 -28.80
N ARG A 427 -1.69 -12.91 -27.82
CA ARG A 427 -3.11 -13.30 -27.94
C ARG A 427 -3.89 -12.45 -28.96
N LEU A 428 -3.54 -11.18 -29.14
CA LEU A 428 -4.13 -10.30 -30.15
C LEU A 428 -3.50 -10.51 -31.53
N THR A 429 -2.19 -10.76 -31.61
CA THR A 429 -1.45 -10.80 -32.88
C THR A 429 -1.32 -12.20 -33.49
N TRP A 430 -1.54 -13.30 -32.75
CA TRP A 430 -1.42 -14.66 -33.30
C TRP A 430 -2.28 -14.92 -34.55
N PRO A 431 -3.51 -14.38 -34.72
CA PRO A 431 -4.28 -14.60 -35.94
C PRO A 431 -3.61 -13.94 -37.14
N VAL A 432 -2.99 -12.76 -36.94
CA VAL A 432 -2.24 -12.04 -37.97
C VAL A 432 -1.01 -12.85 -38.39
N TRP A 433 -0.25 -13.38 -37.43
CA TRP A 433 0.90 -14.24 -37.72
C TRP A 433 0.49 -15.51 -38.48
N LEU A 434 -0.68 -16.06 -38.17
CA LEU A 434 -1.21 -17.23 -38.86
C LEU A 434 -1.62 -16.91 -40.31
N ILE A 435 -2.22 -15.74 -40.55
CA ILE A 435 -2.53 -15.24 -41.90
C ILE A 435 -1.24 -15.00 -42.70
N VAL A 436 -0.24 -14.35 -42.11
CA VAL A 436 1.07 -14.12 -42.74
C VAL A 436 1.75 -15.45 -43.10
N LEU A 437 1.73 -16.43 -42.19
CA LEU A 437 2.25 -17.76 -42.44
C LEU A 437 1.51 -18.45 -43.59
N LEU A 438 0.18 -18.36 -43.63
CA LEU A 438 -0.64 -18.95 -44.70
C LEU A 438 -0.35 -18.29 -46.05
N ALA A 439 -0.22 -16.96 -46.08
CA ALA A 439 0.14 -16.21 -47.28
C ALA A 439 1.53 -16.61 -47.79
N LEU A 440 2.51 -16.72 -46.90
CA LEU A 440 3.86 -17.21 -47.24
C LEU A 440 3.81 -18.64 -47.81
N LEU A 441 3.03 -19.54 -47.20
CA LEU A 441 2.86 -20.91 -47.69
C LEU A 441 2.21 -20.95 -49.08
N ILE A 442 1.23 -20.09 -49.36
CA ILE A 442 0.61 -19.99 -50.69
C ILE A 442 1.62 -19.50 -51.73
N VAL A 443 2.43 -18.48 -51.40
CA VAL A 443 3.48 -17.96 -52.28
C VAL A 443 4.50 -19.06 -52.59
N PHE A 444 5.00 -19.76 -51.57
CA PHE A 444 5.97 -20.85 -51.76
C PHE A 444 5.38 -22.07 -52.47
N ALA A 445 4.08 -22.34 -52.33
CA ALA A 445 3.40 -23.41 -53.05
C ALA A 445 3.12 -23.04 -54.52
N GLY A 446 2.95 -21.76 -54.84
CA GLY A 446 2.78 -21.26 -56.21
C GLY A 446 4.07 -21.13 -57.02
N GLU A 447 5.23 -21.13 -56.36
CA GLU A 447 6.56 -21.13 -56.99
C GLU A 447 7.11 -22.54 -57.29
N ARG A 448 6.37 -23.61 -56.98
CA ARG A 448 6.66 -24.99 -57.38
C ARG A 448 5.74 -25.41 -58.52
#